data_AF-A0A7N0TUZ4-F1
#
_entry.id   AF-A0A7N0TUZ4-F1
#
_cell.length_a   1.000
_cell.length_b   1.000
_cell.length_c   1.000
_cell.angle_alpha   90.00
_cell.angle_beta   90.00
_cell.angle_gamma   90.00
#
_symmetry.space_group_name_H-M   'P 1'
#
loop_
_entity.id
_entity.type
_entity.pdbx_description
1 polymer ?
#
loop_
_entity_poly.entity_id
_entity_poly.type
_entity_poly.pdbx_seq_one_letter_code
_entity_poly.pdbx_strand_id
1 'polypeptide(L)'
;MKILDTMESFHSYMSLRYILPLKMLEVANIACCSYFDDFYTIAKRKIDVVMRLAELYRPYLFFKAIFDDKNTDMLRAATRNSMDSEDVFHFQFDPLTINWEDYMMNVHFPSAVKHLFK
;
A
#
# COMPACT_ATOMS: atom_id res chain seq x y z
N MET A 1 17.89 13.77 0.76
CA MET A 1 17.75 12.32 0.99
C MET A 1 16.28 12.02 1.09
N LYS A 2 15.68 11.40 0.08
CA LYS A 2 14.28 10.97 0.16
C LYS A 2 14.24 9.75 1.09
N ILE A 3 13.36 9.80 2.08
CA ILE A 3 13.39 8.89 3.24
C ILE A 3 12.92 7.47 2.86
N LEU A 4 12.21 7.31 1.73
CA LEU A 4 11.50 6.10 1.34
C LEU A 4 11.77 5.69 -0.12
N ASP A 5 13.01 5.86 -0.60
CA ASP A 5 13.39 5.55 -1.99
C ASP A 5 13.89 4.11 -2.20
N THR A 6 14.15 3.38 -1.11
CA THR A 6 14.63 1.99 -1.12
C THR A 6 14.01 1.22 0.04
N MET A 7 14.01 -0.12 -0.02
CA MET A 7 13.60 -0.93 1.13
C MET A 7 14.52 -0.70 2.33
N GLU A 8 15.82 -0.52 2.11
CA GLU A 8 16.80 -0.26 3.16
C GLU A 8 16.49 1.07 3.89
N SER A 9 16.17 2.13 3.14
CA SER A 9 15.80 3.43 3.73
C SER A 9 14.43 3.35 4.43
N PHE A 10 13.46 2.62 3.86
CA PHE A 10 12.17 2.35 4.50
C PHE A 10 12.35 1.63 5.85
N HIS A 11 13.10 0.52 5.88
CA HIS A 11 13.36 -0.22 7.12
C HIS A 11 14.09 0.61 8.16
N SER A 12 15.07 1.41 7.74
CA SER A 12 15.81 2.31 8.64
C SER A 12 14.88 3.35 9.27
N TYR A 13 14.02 3.97 8.45
CA TYR A 13 13.01 4.91 8.91
C TYR A 13 12.01 4.26 9.88
N MET A 14 11.46 3.10 9.50
CA MET A 14 10.51 2.37 10.33
C MET A 14 11.13 1.96 11.68
N SER A 15 12.39 1.53 11.64
CA SER A 15 13.13 1.12 12.83
C SER A 15 13.30 2.28 13.81
N LEU A 16 13.75 3.43 13.31
CA LEU A 16 14.02 4.60 14.15
C LEU A 16 12.73 5.24 14.67
N ARG A 17 11.73 5.42 13.80
CA ARG A 17 10.54 6.22 14.10
C ARG A 17 9.44 5.45 14.82
N TYR A 18 9.35 4.13 14.62
CA TYR A 18 8.21 3.35 15.11
C TYR A 18 8.64 2.13 15.94
N ILE A 19 9.58 1.31 15.46
CA ILE A 19 9.96 0.07 16.16
C ILE A 19 10.72 0.38 17.46
N LEU A 20 11.66 1.32 17.44
CA LEU A 20 12.42 1.71 18.63
C LEU A 20 11.49 2.27 19.73
N PRO A 21 10.60 3.25 19.45
CA PRO A 21 9.60 3.69 20.43
C PRO A 21 8.67 2.58 20.91
N LEU A 22 8.25 1.65 20.04
CA LEU A 22 7.42 0.50 20.43
C LEU A 22 8.14 -0.39 21.45
N LYS A 23 9.44 -0.64 21.27
CA LYS A 23 10.26 -1.40 22.24
C LYS A 23 10.42 -0.67 23.57
N MET A 24 10.58 0.65 23.55
CA MET A 24 10.60 1.45 24.79
C MET A 24 9.24 1.37 25.50
N LEU A 25 8.15 1.42 24.75
CA LEU A 25 6.80 1.27 25.28
C LEU A 25 6.57 -0.13 25.86
N GLU A 26 7.08 -1.19 25.24
CA GLU A 26 7.02 -2.56 25.78
C GLU A 26 7.64 -2.65 27.17
N VAL A 27 8.85 -2.09 27.34
CA VAL A 27 9.54 -2.04 28.64
C VAL A 27 8.75 -1.21 29.65
N ALA A 28 8.23 -0.05 29.24
CA ALA A 28 7.40 0.79 30.10
C ALA A 28 6.10 0.07 30.51
N ASN A 29 5.48 -0.69 29.61
CA ASN A 29 4.28 -1.48 29.89
C ASN A 29 4.56 -2.54 30.96
N ILE A 30 5.68 -3.25 30.86
CA ILE A 30 6.12 -4.23 31.86
C ILE A 30 6.39 -3.54 33.21
N ALA A 31 7.12 -2.43 33.20
CA ALA A 31 7.47 -1.68 34.41
C ALA A 31 6.24 -1.07 35.11
N CYS A 32 5.19 -0.73 34.35
CA CYS A 32 3.95 -0.15 34.84
C CYS A 32 2.82 -1.20 34.99
N CYS A 33 3.14 -2.48 35.20
CA CYS A 33 2.16 -3.55 35.46
C CYS A 33 1.05 -3.63 34.39
N SER A 34 1.44 -3.62 33.12
CA SER A 34 0.53 -3.72 31.96
C SER A 34 -0.44 -2.54 31.77
N TYR A 35 -0.12 -1.36 32.32
CA TYR A 35 -0.97 -0.17 32.19
C TYR A 35 -1.19 0.29 30.73
N PHE A 36 -0.23 0.06 29.84
CA PHE A 36 -0.28 0.49 28.44
C PHE A 36 -0.61 -0.65 27.45
N ASP A 37 -1.14 -1.78 27.94
CA ASP A 37 -1.21 -3.01 27.16
C ASP A 37 -2.05 -2.88 25.88
N ASP A 38 -3.21 -2.23 25.99
CA ASP A 38 -4.09 -1.94 24.85
C ASP A 38 -3.37 -1.07 23.80
N PHE A 39 -2.70 -0.01 24.26
CA PHE A 39 -1.99 0.91 23.38
C PHE A 39 -0.80 0.22 22.68
N TYR A 40 0.00 -0.55 23.43
CA TYR A 40 1.10 -1.35 22.88
C TYR A 40 0.59 -2.34 21.84
N THR A 41 -0.47 -3.09 22.15
CA THR A 41 -1.04 -4.11 21.25
C THR A 41 -1.56 -3.50 19.96
N ILE A 42 -2.28 -2.38 20.04
CA ILE A 42 -2.77 -1.65 18.87
C ILE A 42 -1.60 -1.10 18.04
N ALA A 43 -0.60 -0.50 18.67
CA ALA A 43 0.57 0.06 17.98
C ALA A 43 1.38 -1.03 17.28
N LYS A 44 1.64 -2.15 17.96
CA LYS A 44 2.32 -3.32 17.42
C LYS A 44 1.59 -3.86 16.19
N ARG A 45 0.29 -4.12 16.31
CA ARG A 45 -0.53 -4.62 15.20
C ARG A 45 -0.49 -3.69 13.98
N LYS A 46 -0.56 -2.37 14.18
CA LYS A 46 -0.47 -1.40 13.08
C LYS A 46 0.89 -1.44 12.40
N ILE A 47 1.97 -1.48 13.17
CA ILE A 47 3.34 -1.58 12.63
C ILE A 47 3.50 -2.88 11.85
N ASP A 48 3.04 -4.01 12.38
CA ASP A 48 3.13 -5.32 11.71
C ASP A 48 2.38 -5.34 10.37
N VAL A 49 1.17 -4.75 10.31
CA VAL A 49 0.40 -4.63 9.07
C VAL A 49 1.14 -3.77 8.04
N VAL A 50 1.68 -2.62 8.45
CA VAL A 50 2.44 -1.74 7.53
C VAL A 50 3.69 -2.44 7.00
N MET A 51 4.42 -3.15 7.87
CA MET A 51 5.62 -3.91 7.47
C MET A 51 5.27 -5.03 6.50
N ARG A 52 4.21 -5.81 6.76
CA ARG A 52 3.75 -6.86 5.84
C ARG A 52 3.29 -6.29 4.50
N LEU A 53 2.59 -5.15 4.48
CA LEU A 53 2.19 -4.50 3.23
C LEU A 53 3.42 -4.06 2.45
N ALA A 54 4.40 -3.42 3.11
CA ALA A 54 5.62 -2.98 2.45
C ALA A 54 6.42 -4.16 1.84
N GLU A 55 6.50 -5.29 2.53
CA GLU A 55 7.14 -6.51 1.98
C GLU A 55 6.36 -7.10 0.81
N LEU A 56 5.02 -7.18 0.91
CA LEU A 56 4.17 -7.66 -0.17
C LEU A 56 4.32 -6.82 -1.44
N TYR A 57 4.37 -5.49 -1.28
CA TYR A 57 4.52 -4.56 -2.40
C TYR A 57 5.98 -4.24 -2.74
N ARG A 58 6.95 -4.87 -2.08
CA ARG A 58 8.39 -4.70 -2.37
C ARG A 58 8.74 -4.72 -3.86
N PRO A 59 8.26 -5.69 -4.68
CA PRO A 59 8.61 -5.72 -6.09
C PRO A 59 7.99 -4.58 -6.91
N TYR A 60 7.05 -3.81 -6.34
CA TYR A 60 6.36 -2.69 -7.00
C TYR A 60 6.82 -1.32 -6.48
N LEU A 61 7.08 -1.18 -5.17
CA LEU A 61 7.40 0.10 -4.51
C LEU A 61 8.68 0.77 -5.03
N PHE A 62 9.65 -0.04 -5.46
CA PHE A 62 10.95 0.43 -5.95
C PHE A 62 11.23 -0.01 -7.38
N PHE A 63 10.20 -0.48 -8.08
CA PHE A 63 10.32 -0.94 -9.46
C PHE A 63 10.47 0.27 -10.38
N LYS A 64 11.58 0.32 -11.12
CA LYS A 64 11.87 1.42 -12.06
C LYS A 64 11.42 1.12 -13.49
N ALA A 65 10.57 0.12 -13.69
CA ALA A 65 10.06 -0.15 -15.03
C ALA A 65 8.99 0.85 -15.42
N ILE A 66 9.02 1.23 -16.69
CA ILE A 66 7.95 1.96 -17.35
C ILE A 66 7.22 0.92 -18.19
N PHE A 67 5.92 0.80 -17.99
CA PHE A 67 5.07 -0.05 -18.81
C PHE A 67 4.55 0.79 -19.98
N ASP A 68 4.81 0.34 -21.21
CA ASP A 68 4.21 0.94 -22.41
C ASP A 68 2.75 0.51 -22.51
N ASP A 69 1.84 1.48 -22.50
CA ASP A 69 0.40 1.30 -22.58
C ASP A 69 -0.17 1.60 -23.98
N LYS A 70 0.69 1.83 -24.99
CA LYS A 70 0.28 2.19 -26.35
C LYS A 70 -0.77 1.26 -26.96
N ASN A 71 -0.66 -0.05 -26.75
CA ASN A 71 -1.66 -1.00 -27.28
C ASN A 71 -3.02 -0.84 -26.60
N THR A 72 -3.04 -0.56 -25.29
CA THR A 72 -4.26 -0.26 -24.54
C THR A 72 -4.87 1.05 -25.04
N ASP A 73 -4.07 2.07 -25.28
CA ASP A 73 -4.51 3.34 -25.84
C ASP A 73 -5.12 3.20 -27.23
N MET A 74 -4.47 2.43 -28.10
CA MET A 74 -4.98 2.12 -29.43
C MET A 74 -6.29 1.35 -29.37
N LEU A 75 -6.41 0.37 -28.46
CA LEU A 75 -7.65 -0.37 -28.23
C LEU A 75 -8.77 0.58 -27.79
N ARG A 76 -8.53 1.41 -26.77
CA ARG A 76 -9.51 2.40 -26.28
C ARG A 76 -9.96 3.36 -27.37
N ALA A 77 -9.03 3.83 -28.21
CA ALA A 77 -9.35 4.71 -29.33
C ALA A 77 -10.19 4.00 -30.39
N ALA A 78 -9.87 2.75 -30.73
CA ALA A 78 -10.65 1.94 -31.67
C ALA A 78 -12.07 1.69 -31.15
N THR A 79 -12.22 1.33 -29.87
CA THR A 79 -13.53 1.09 -29.25
C THR A 79 -14.40 2.35 -29.21
N ARG A 80 -13.82 3.52 -28.93
CA ARG A 80 -14.57 4.80 -28.99
C ARG A 80 -15.09 5.12 -30.40
N ASN A 81 -14.42 4.62 -31.44
CA ASN A 81 -14.80 4.83 -32.83
C ASN A 81 -15.74 3.74 -33.37
N SER A 82 -15.83 2.57 -32.72
CA SER A 82 -16.89 1.59 -32.99
C SER A 82 -18.19 2.07 -32.39
N MET A 83 -19.25 2.15 -33.19
CA MET A 83 -20.56 2.75 -32.83
C MET A 83 -21.36 1.95 -31.78
N ASP A 84 -20.78 0.91 -31.16
CA ASP A 84 -21.45 0.08 -30.16
C ASP A 84 -21.16 0.58 -28.74
N SER A 85 -22.21 0.99 -28.03
CA SER A 85 -22.13 1.50 -26.67
C SER A 85 -21.73 0.44 -25.64
N GLU A 86 -22.00 -0.84 -25.92
CA GLU A 86 -21.67 -1.95 -25.02
C GLU A 86 -20.15 -2.20 -25.00
N ASP A 87 -19.52 -2.24 -26.18
CA ASP A 87 -18.06 -2.33 -26.32
C ASP A 87 -17.36 -1.14 -25.64
N VAL A 88 -17.88 0.08 -25.86
CA VAL A 88 -17.33 1.29 -25.20
C VAL A 88 -17.38 1.15 -23.69
N PHE A 89 -18.47 0.62 -23.12
CA PHE A 89 -18.59 0.42 -21.67
C PHE A 89 -17.59 -0.63 -21.15
N HIS A 90 -17.42 -1.76 -21.84
CA HIS A 90 -16.55 -2.85 -21.39
C HIS A 90 -15.06 -2.54 -21.48
N PHE A 91 -14.63 -1.72 -22.45
CA PHE A 91 -13.22 -1.38 -22.65
C PHE A 91 -12.82 0.02 -22.16
N GLN A 92 -13.71 0.70 -21.42
CA GLN A 92 -13.41 1.98 -20.78
C GLN A 92 -12.61 1.80 -19.49
N PHE A 93 -11.42 1.24 -19.59
CA PHE A 93 -10.43 1.23 -18.51
C PHE A 93 -9.43 2.37 -18.77
N ASP A 94 -9.60 3.49 -18.07
CA ASP A 94 -8.63 4.60 -18.09
C ASP A 94 -7.97 4.73 -16.71
N PRO A 95 -6.71 4.27 -16.55
CA PRO A 95 -6.01 4.38 -15.28
C PRO A 95 -5.84 5.83 -14.83
N LEU A 96 -5.88 6.81 -15.74
CA LEU A 96 -5.75 8.23 -15.40
C LEU A 96 -7.02 8.81 -14.76
N THR A 97 -8.18 8.16 -14.93
CA THR A 97 -9.45 8.60 -14.33
C THR A 97 -9.66 8.09 -12.92
N ILE A 98 -8.85 7.12 -12.47
CA ILE A 98 -8.97 6.53 -11.16
C ILE A 98 -8.40 7.51 -10.13
N ASN A 99 -9.19 7.82 -9.09
CA ASN A 99 -8.63 8.40 -7.88
C ASN A 99 -7.81 7.33 -7.15
N TRP A 100 -6.52 7.25 -7.50
CA TRP A 100 -5.63 6.21 -6.99
C TRP A 100 -5.45 6.27 -5.47
N GLU A 101 -5.48 7.47 -4.87
CA GLU A 101 -5.39 7.61 -3.42
C GLU A 101 -6.60 6.96 -2.74
N ASP A 102 -7.81 7.33 -3.18
CA ASP A 102 -9.06 6.76 -2.65
C ASP A 102 -9.13 5.25 -2.88
N TYR A 103 -8.83 4.79 -4.09
CA TYR A 103 -8.82 3.37 -4.42
C TYR A 103 -7.84 2.59 -3.54
N MET A 104 -6.60 3.07 -3.40
CA MET A 104 -5.59 2.35 -2.62
C MET A 104 -5.95 2.29 -1.14
N MET A 105 -6.42 3.41 -0.57
CA MET A 105 -6.71 3.53 0.86
C MET A 105 -8.01 2.85 1.28
N ASN A 106 -9.06 2.96 0.45
CA ASN A 106 -10.40 2.54 0.83
C ASN A 106 -10.82 1.21 0.20
N VAL A 107 -10.15 0.77 -0.88
CA VAL A 107 -10.49 -0.48 -1.57
C VAL A 107 -9.33 -1.49 -1.51
N HIS A 108 -8.16 -1.12 -2.01
CA HIS A 108 -7.07 -2.06 -2.26
C HIS A 108 -6.40 -2.57 -0.99
N PHE A 109 -5.83 -1.69 -0.15
CA PHE A 109 -5.14 -2.10 1.06
C PHE A 109 -6.06 -2.82 2.06
N PRO A 110 -7.29 -2.36 2.33
CA PRO A 110 -8.21 -3.09 3.20
C PRO A 110 -8.49 -4.51 2.69
N SER A 111 -8.70 -4.67 1.38
CA SER A 111 -8.92 -5.98 0.76
C SER A 111 -7.68 -6.87 0.85
N ALA A 112 -6.49 -6.32 0.58
CA ALA A 112 -5.24 -7.03 0.71
C ALA A 112 -5.03 -7.54 2.14
N VAL A 113 -5.23 -6.69 3.15
CA VAL A 113 -5.15 -7.09 4.56
C VAL A 113 -6.16 -8.19 4.88
N LYS A 114 -7.43 -8.04 4.44
CA LYS A 114 -8.49 -9.02 4.70
C LYS A 114 -8.20 -10.40 4.11
N HIS A 115 -7.62 -10.46 2.92
CA HIS A 115 -7.50 -11.71 2.15
C HIS A 115 -6.12 -12.35 2.19
N LEU A 116 -5.06 -11.53 2.28
CA LEU A 116 -3.67 -12.00 2.24
C LEU A 116 -3.09 -12.15 3.65
N PHE A 117 -3.58 -11.39 4.63
CA PHE A 117 -3.03 -11.43 5.99
C PHE A 117 -3.98 -12.25 6.87
N LYS A 118 -3.95 -13.55 6.64
CA LYS A 118 -4.53 -14.53 7.58
C LYS A 118 -3.62 -14.68 8.80
#